data_AF-A0A519V956-F1
#
_entry.id   AF-A0A519V956-F1
#
_cell.length_a   1.000
_cell.length_b   1.000
_cell.length_c   1.000
_cell.angle_alpha   90.00
_cell.angle_beta   90.00
_cell.angle_gamma   90.00
#
_symmetry.space_group_name_H-M   'P 1'
#
loop_
_entity.id
_entity.type
_entity.pdbx_description
1 polymer ?
#
loop_
_entity_poly.entity_id
_entity_poly.type
_entity_poly.pdbx_seq_one_letter_code
_entity_poly.pdbx_strand_id
1 'polypeptide(L)'
;MNIEKNQIAQHNDSLSSTHQQRFNNLKSEWSHIDIEAILKKLVDFQIAIPSWALGTGGTRFGRFATGGGEPTNLEQKIEDVGLLHALNNSSGAISLHIPWDIPQNPEQIKSLAAGYGLKFDAVNSNTFQDQPGSPVSYKFGSLQHVDKAVRKQAIEHNIEVIKQGVALGSESLTVW
;
A
#
# COMPACT_ATOMS: atom_id res chain seq x y z
N MET A 1 -7.18 13.47 -6.87
CA MET A 1 -7.57 14.79 -6.32
C MET A 1 -6.44 15.23 -5.42
N ASN A 2 -5.79 16.37 -5.68
CA ASN A 2 -4.66 16.81 -4.86
C ASN A 2 -5.15 17.80 -3.81
N ILE A 3 -5.11 17.39 -2.54
CA ILE A 3 -5.34 18.31 -1.42
C ILE A 3 -4.01 19.00 -1.12
N GLU A 4 -3.99 20.32 -1.21
CA GLU A 4 -2.79 21.10 -0.94
C GLU A 4 -2.51 21.21 0.58
N LYS A 5 -1.24 21.36 0.95
CA LYS A 5 -0.82 21.47 2.36
C LYS A 5 -1.48 22.66 3.08
N ASN A 6 -1.72 23.76 2.38
CA ASN A 6 -2.42 24.94 2.90
C ASN A 6 -3.89 24.63 3.26
N GLN A 7 -4.59 23.80 2.48
CA GLN A 7 -5.97 23.40 2.74
C GLN A 7 -6.06 22.53 4.00
N ILE A 8 -5.11 21.60 4.16
CA ILE A 8 -5.00 20.78 5.38
C ILE A 8 -4.71 21.67 6.59
N ALA A 9 -3.77 22.61 6.48
CA ALA A 9 -3.44 23.53 7.56
C ALA A 9 -4.64 24.39 7.97
N GLN A 10 -5.34 25.00 7.00
CA GLN A 10 -6.54 25.80 7.25
C GLN A 10 -7.66 24.98 7.92
N HIS A 11 -7.86 23.73 7.48
CA HIS A 11 -8.82 22.83 8.12
C HIS A 11 -8.44 22.55 9.58
N ASN A 12 -7.16 22.22 9.84
CA ASN A 12 -6.67 21.96 11.19
C ASN A 12 -6.74 23.19 12.10
N ASP A 13 -6.40 24.36 11.59
CA ASP A 13 -6.46 25.63 12.33
C ASP A 13 -7.89 25.92 12.82
N SER A 14 -8.89 25.64 11.97
CA SER A 14 -10.31 25.83 12.34
C SER A 14 -10.77 24.94 13.50
N LEU A 15 -10.09 23.81 13.74
CA LEU A 15 -10.42 22.83 14.78
C LEU A 15 -9.46 22.87 15.99
N SER A 16 -8.35 23.59 15.88
CA SER A 16 -7.22 23.57 16.82
C SER A 16 -7.62 23.90 18.26
N SER A 17 -8.42 24.96 18.47
CA SER A 17 -8.88 25.37 19.79
C SER A 17 -9.70 24.28 20.50
N THR A 18 -10.63 23.67 19.76
CA THR A 18 -11.50 22.60 20.27
C THR A 18 -10.69 21.33 20.55
N HIS A 19 -9.74 20.99 19.68
CA HIS A 19 -8.84 19.86 19.87
C HIS A 19 -7.99 20.03 21.13
N GLN A 20 -7.34 21.19 21.31
CA GLN A 20 -6.48 21.47 22.46
C GLN A 20 -7.25 21.39 23.78
N GLN A 21 -8.48 21.92 23.83
CA GLN A 21 -9.33 21.84 25.02
C GLN A 21 -9.63 20.37 25.38
N ARG A 22 -10.06 19.56 24.41
CA ARG A 22 -10.36 18.14 24.63
C ARG A 22 -9.13 17.35 25.07
N PHE A 23 -7.99 17.60 24.43
CA PHE A 23 -6.74 16.94 24.75
C PHE A 23 -6.24 17.29 26.15
N ASN A 24 -6.33 18.57 26.56
CA ASN A 24 -5.95 19.01 27.91
C ASN A 24 -6.82 18.36 29.00
N ASN A 25 -8.12 18.21 28.74
CA ASN A 25 -9.03 17.51 29.66
C ASN A 25 -8.63 16.04 29.81
N LEU A 26 -8.42 15.34 28.69
CA LEU A 26 -7.94 13.95 28.70
C LEU A 26 -6.62 13.81 29.47
N LYS A 27 -5.67 14.72 29.22
CA LYS A 27 -4.37 14.73 29.92
C LYS A 27 -4.50 14.91 31.43
N SER A 28 -5.50 15.68 31.86
CA SER A 28 -5.80 15.86 33.29
C SER A 28 -6.42 14.61 33.91
N GLU A 29 -7.41 14.01 33.23
CA GLU A 29 -8.08 12.77 33.66
C GLU A 29 -7.09 11.59 33.73
N TRP A 30 -6.15 11.52 32.80
CA TRP A 30 -5.18 10.44 32.67
C TRP A 30 -3.80 10.85 33.22
N SER A 31 -3.75 11.72 34.22
CA SER A 31 -2.51 12.22 34.83
C SER A 31 -1.57 11.16 35.41
N HIS A 32 -2.07 9.93 35.60
CA HIS A 32 -1.32 8.77 36.05
C HIS A 32 -0.64 7.99 34.92
N ILE A 33 -0.85 8.40 33.66
CA ILE A 33 -0.31 7.76 32.45
C ILE A 33 0.69 8.70 31.77
N ASP A 34 1.81 8.17 31.28
CA ASP A 34 2.72 8.90 30.38
C ASP A 34 2.11 9.00 28.97
N ILE A 35 1.26 10.01 28.78
CA ILE A 35 0.57 10.26 27.51
C ILE A 35 1.56 10.60 26.39
N GLU A 36 2.66 11.32 26.69
CA GLU A 36 3.64 11.69 25.67
C GLU A 36 4.33 10.44 25.10
N ALA A 37 4.64 9.45 25.95
CA ALA A 37 5.16 8.17 25.49
C ALA A 37 4.15 7.39 24.61
N ILE A 38 2.85 7.45 24.93
CA ILE A 38 1.81 6.83 24.11
C ILE A 38 1.68 7.55 22.76
N LEU A 39 1.63 8.89 22.77
CA LEU A 39 1.56 9.69 21.56
C LEU A 39 2.75 9.41 20.64
N LYS A 40 3.96 9.29 21.21
CA LYS A 40 5.14 8.91 20.43
C LYS A 40 4.94 7.57 19.72
N LYS A 41 4.44 6.55 20.42
CA LYS A 41 4.14 5.24 19.81
C LYS A 41 3.11 5.34 18.69
N LEU A 42 2.07 6.17 18.87
CA LEU A 42 1.04 6.38 17.86
C LEU A 42 1.58 7.11 16.62
N VAL A 43 2.45 8.11 16.81
CA VAL A 43 3.11 8.85 15.71
C VAL A 43 4.08 7.95 14.94
N ASP A 44 4.83 7.11 15.65
CA ASP A 44 5.80 6.20 15.04
C ASP A 44 5.14 4.99 14.33
N PHE A 45 3.85 4.73 14.60
CA PHE A 45 3.14 3.57 14.07
C PHE A 45 2.78 3.77 12.58
N GLN A 46 3.33 2.90 11.73
CA GLN A 46 3.11 2.91 10.29
C GLN A 46 2.46 1.61 9.84
N ILE A 47 1.56 1.70 8.85
CA ILE A 47 0.92 0.58 8.17
C ILE A 47 1.07 0.79 6.66
N ALA A 48 1.65 -0.21 5.98
CA ALA A 48 1.73 -0.20 4.52
C ALA A 48 0.34 -0.33 3.89
N ILE A 49 0.09 0.46 2.83
CA ILE A 49 -1.17 0.41 2.09
C ILE A 49 -1.05 -0.54 0.90
N PRO A 50 -1.96 -1.53 0.75
CA PRO A 50 -1.97 -2.40 -0.41
C PRO A 50 -2.44 -1.65 -1.67
N SER A 51 -1.64 -1.68 -2.73
CA SER A 51 -1.95 -1.05 -4.02
C SER A 51 -3.30 -1.50 -4.60
N TRP A 52 -3.69 -2.76 -4.37
CA TRP A 52 -4.91 -3.38 -4.88
C TRP A 52 -6.19 -2.97 -4.14
N ALA A 53 -6.09 -2.24 -3.03
CA ALA A 53 -7.25 -1.75 -2.27
C ALA A 53 -7.73 -0.36 -2.72
N LEU A 54 -6.99 0.32 -3.61
CA LEU A 54 -7.34 1.68 -4.03
C LEU A 54 -8.37 1.73 -5.15
N GLY A 55 -8.45 0.69 -5.97
CA GLY A 55 -9.56 0.51 -6.89
C GLY A 55 -10.77 -0.10 -6.17
N THR A 56 -11.98 0.20 -6.62
CA THR A 56 -13.19 -0.44 -6.07
C THR A 56 -13.08 -1.96 -6.21
N GLY A 57 -13.16 -2.64 -5.07
CA GLY A 57 -13.15 -4.10 -5.02
C GLY A 57 -14.37 -4.72 -5.70
N GLY A 58 -14.32 -6.02 -5.88
CA GLY A 58 -15.42 -6.81 -6.42
C GLY A 58 -15.64 -8.07 -5.61
N THR A 59 -16.79 -8.69 -5.82
CA THR A 59 -17.06 -10.04 -5.33
C THR A 59 -17.16 -10.99 -6.52
N ARG A 60 -17.29 -12.29 -6.25
CA ARG A 60 -17.61 -13.28 -7.29
C ARG A 60 -18.93 -13.03 -8.04
N PHE A 61 -19.81 -12.15 -7.51
CA PHE A 61 -21.12 -11.85 -8.10
C PHE A 61 -21.13 -10.59 -8.94
N GLY A 62 -20.20 -9.67 -8.70
CA GLY A 62 -20.20 -8.39 -9.39
C GLY A 62 -19.20 -7.40 -8.83
N ARG A 63 -18.89 -6.41 -9.66
CA ARG A 63 -18.07 -5.25 -9.37
C ARG A 63 -18.80 -4.02 -9.87
N PHE A 64 -18.97 -3.03 -9.00
CA PHE A 64 -19.61 -1.76 -9.33
C PHE A 64 -18.55 -0.67 -9.31
N ALA A 65 -17.96 -0.39 -10.47
CA ALA A 65 -16.99 0.68 -10.59
C ALA A 65 -17.64 2.03 -10.23
N THR A 66 -16.89 2.93 -9.62
CA THR A 66 -17.32 4.33 -9.56
C THR A 66 -17.29 4.88 -10.99
N GLY A 67 -18.23 5.76 -11.36
CA GLY A 67 -18.32 6.35 -12.72
C GLY A 67 -17.14 7.25 -13.13
N GLY A 68 -16.00 7.14 -12.44
CA GLY A 68 -14.78 7.92 -12.58
C GLY A 68 -13.95 7.85 -11.28
N GLY A 69 -12.66 8.19 -11.38
CA GLY A 69 -11.79 8.40 -10.22
C GLY A 69 -11.06 7.16 -9.67
N GLU A 70 -11.24 5.98 -10.26
CA GLU A 70 -10.45 4.80 -9.88
C GLU A 70 -9.04 4.87 -10.48
N PRO A 71 -7.98 4.54 -9.70
CA PRO A 71 -6.64 4.49 -10.25
C PRO A 71 -6.51 3.33 -11.25
N THR A 72 -5.97 3.64 -12.42
CA THR A 72 -5.84 2.73 -13.57
C THR A 72 -4.42 2.23 -13.80
N ASN A 73 -3.44 2.84 -13.14
CA ASN A 73 -2.02 2.49 -13.23
C ASN A 73 -1.34 2.64 -11.85
N LEU A 74 -0.08 2.19 -11.76
CA LEU A 74 0.68 2.20 -10.52
C LEU A 74 0.95 3.62 -10.02
N GLU A 75 1.23 4.56 -10.91
CA GLU A 75 1.49 5.95 -10.57
C GLU A 75 0.29 6.59 -9.87
N GLN A 76 -0.93 6.42 -10.40
CA GLN A 76 -2.17 6.89 -9.77
C GLN A 76 -2.40 6.21 -8.41
N LYS A 77 -2.09 4.92 -8.28
CA LYS A 77 -2.16 4.24 -6.97
C LYS A 77 -1.19 4.87 -5.97
N ILE A 78 0.03 5.21 -6.39
CA ILE A 78 1.03 5.88 -5.54
C ILE A 78 0.54 7.28 -5.14
N GLU A 79 -0.04 8.04 -6.06
CA GLU A 79 -0.63 9.36 -5.78
C GLU A 79 -1.74 9.25 -4.71
N ASP A 80 -2.61 8.26 -4.84
CA ASP A 80 -3.71 8.00 -3.90
C ASP A 80 -3.18 7.61 -2.50
N VAL A 81 -2.17 6.73 -2.41
CA VAL A 81 -1.51 6.43 -1.11
C VAL A 81 -0.81 7.67 -0.57
N GLY A 82 -0.22 8.50 -1.43
CA GLY A 82 0.43 9.74 -1.03
C GLY A 82 -0.54 10.70 -0.36
N LEU A 83 -1.77 10.79 -0.88
CA LEU A 83 -2.84 11.56 -0.24
C LEU A 83 -3.25 10.95 1.11
N LEU A 84 -3.41 9.63 1.20
CA LEU A 84 -3.70 8.96 2.47
C LEU A 84 -2.63 9.28 3.52
N HIS A 85 -1.36 9.15 3.15
CA HIS A 85 -0.24 9.43 4.03
C HIS A 85 -0.18 10.91 4.45
N ALA A 86 -0.44 11.84 3.54
CA ALA A 86 -0.51 13.27 3.87
C ALA A 86 -1.61 13.60 4.90
N LEU A 87 -2.70 12.84 4.92
CA LEU A 87 -3.83 13.04 5.84
C LEU A 87 -3.67 12.33 7.18
N ASN A 88 -3.13 11.11 7.18
CA ASN A 88 -3.07 10.25 8.37
C ASN A 88 -1.67 10.09 8.98
N ASN A 89 -0.62 10.49 8.27
CA ASN A 89 0.80 10.35 8.61
C ASN A 89 1.24 8.95 9.08
N SER A 90 0.44 7.92 8.77
CA SER A 90 0.61 6.51 9.20
C SER A 90 0.64 5.54 8.03
N SER A 91 0.46 6.02 6.79
CA SER A 91 0.56 5.25 5.55
C SER A 91 1.89 5.41 4.79
N GLY A 92 3.02 5.44 5.50
CA GLY A 92 4.34 5.77 4.91
C GLY A 92 4.94 4.74 3.93
N ALA A 93 4.20 3.70 3.57
CA ALA A 93 4.64 2.70 2.60
C ALA A 93 3.49 2.14 1.76
N ILE A 94 3.81 1.65 0.57
CA ILE A 94 2.90 0.94 -0.34
C ILE A 94 3.38 -0.49 -0.56
N SER A 95 2.47 -1.45 -0.50
CA SER A 95 2.74 -2.86 -0.80
C SER A 95 2.21 -3.20 -2.19
N LEU A 96 3.07 -3.76 -3.05
CA LEU A 96 2.75 -4.03 -4.46
C LEU A 96 2.43 -5.50 -4.69
N HIS A 97 1.60 -5.76 -5.70
CA HIS A 97 1.26 -7.10 -6.12
C HIS A 97 1.68 -7.35 -7.57
N ILE A 98 2.56 -8.32 -7.80
CA ILE A 98 3.07 -8.63 -9.13
C ILE A 98 2.31 -9.84 -9.69
N PRO A 99 1.73 -9.75 -10.92
CA PRO A 99 2.05 -8.77 -11.96
C PRO A 99 1.09 -7.57 -12.11
N TRP A 100 0.16 -7.33 -11.19
CA TRP A 100 -0.78 -6.21 -11.32
C TRP A 100 -0.11 -4.83 -11.32
N ASP A 101 1.04 -4.73 -10.64
CA ASP A 101 1.78 -3.48 -10.42
C ASP A 101 3.24 -3.56 -10.93
N ILE A 102 3.47 -4.20 -12.08
CA ILE A 102 4.84 -4.26 -12.64
C ILE A 102 5.31 -2.83 -12.98
N PRO A 103 6.41 -2.35 -12.37
CA PRO A 103 6.96 -1.04 -12.70
C PRO A 103 7.60 -1.10 -14.10
N GLN A 104 7.19 -0.18 -14.98
CA GLN A 104 7.84 -0.04 -16.30
C GLN A 104 9.24 0.57 -16.17
N ASN A 105 9.41 1.47 -15.19
CA ASN A 105 10.68 2.09 -14.85
C ASN A 105 10.81 2.16 -13.31
N PRO A 106 11.51 1.20 -12.68
CA PRO A 106 11.64 1.14 -11.22
C PRO A 106 12.20 2.43 -10.59
N GLU A 107 13.15 3.10 -11.25
CA GLU A 107 13.75 4.34 -10.73
C GLU A 107 12.76 5.51 -10.76
N GLN A 108 11.96 5.63 -11.81
CA GLN A 108 10.90 6.64 -11.87
C GLN A 108 9.85 6.38 -10.80
N ILE A 109 9.45 5.12 -10.61
CA ILE A 109 8.46 4.72 -9.60
C ILE A 109 8.98 4.99 -8.18
N LYS A 110 10.27 4.71 -7.91
CA LYS A 110 10.93 5.09 -6.66
C LYS A 110 10.94 6.59 -6.43
N SER A 111 11.31 7.36 -7.46
CA SER A 111 11.33 8.82 -7.35
C SER A 111 9.94 9.39 -7.08
N LEU A 112 8.90 8.83 -7.72
CA LEU A 112 7.52 9.25 -7.50
C LEU A 112 7.09 8.96 -6.06
N ALA A 113 7.28 7.73 -5.58
CA ALA A 113 6.95 7.35 -4.22
C ALA A 113 7.68 8.21 -3.18
N ALA A 114 8.98 8.44 -3.38
CA ALA A 114 9.78 9.31 -2.51
C ALA A 114 9.26 10.76 -2.49
N GLY A 115 8.73 11.27 -3.60
CA GLY A 115 8.10 12.59 -3.68
C GLY A 115 6.88 12.74 -2.75
N TYR A 116 6.20 11.63 -2.44
CA TYR A 116 5.09 11.56 -1.48
C TYR A 116 5.53 11.11 -0.07
N GLY A 117 6.83 10.95 0.17
CA GLY A 117 7.35 10.41 1.43
C GLY A 117 7.08 8.92 1.63
N LEU A 118 6.75 8.20 0.55
CA LEU A 118 6.42 6.78 0.60
C LEU A 118 7.64 5.90 0.32
N LYS A 119 7.63 4.72 0.94
CA LYS A 119 8.54 3.61 0.65
C LYS A 119 7.77 2.42 0.05
N PHE A 120 8.49 1.42 -0.43
CA PHE A 120 7.90 0.14 -0.80
C PHE A 120 8.06 -0.85 0.35
N ASP A 121 6.93 -1.42 0.79
CA ASP A 121 6.91 -2.51 1.77
C ASP A 121 7.15 -3.85 1.05
N ALA A 122 6.69 -4.98 1.61
CA ALA A 122 6.76 -6.27 0.97
C ALA A 122 6.13 -6.26 -0.43
N VAL A 123 6.78 -6.94 -1.38
CA VAL A 123 6.18 -7.30 -2.66
C VAL A 123 5.40 -8.61 -2.53
N ASN A 124 4.30 -8.76 -3.28
CA ASN A 124 3.40 -9.91 -3.18
C ASN A 124 3.36 -10.65 -4.53
N SER A 125 3.57 -11.97 -4.49
CA SER A 125 3.52 -12.81 -5.69
C SER A 125 2.10 -13.28 -6.02
N ASN A 126 1.68 -13.19 -7.28
CA ASN A 126 0.45 -13.83 -7.75
C ASN A 126 0.72 -15.17 -8.43
N THR A 127 0.44 -16.27 -7.73
CA THR A 127 0.37 -17.62 -8.33
C THR A 127 -0.97 -18.31 -8.06
N PHE A 128 -2.00 -17.53 -7.76
CA PHE A 128 -3.39 -17.99 -7.56
C PHE A 128 -4.29 -17.65 -8.76
N GLN A 129 -3.72 -16.99 -9.78
CA GLN A 129 -4.40 -16.61 -11.01
C GLN A 129 -3.47 -16.88 -12.21
N ASP A 130 -4.05 -17.40 -13.30
CA ASP A 130 -3.35 -17.55 -14.58
C ASP A 130 -3.07 -16.18 -15.21
N GLN A 131 -1.83 -15.97 -15.64
CA GLN A 131 -1.42 -14.75 -16.34
C GLN A 131 -1.55 -14.95 -17.85
N PRO A 132 -1.88 -13.91 -18.63
CA PRO A 132 -1.92 -13.98 -20.09
C PRO A 132 -0.61 -14.56 -20.65
N GLY A 133 -0.72 -15.59 -21.50
CA GLY A 133 0.44 -16.24 -22.12
C GLY A 133 1.18 -17.26 -21.24
N SER A 134 0.69 -17.58 -20.03
CA SER A 134 1.31 -18.61 -19.18
C SER A 134 1.25 -19.99 -19.87
N PRO A 135 2.37 -20.72 -19.98
CA PRO A 135 2.39 -22.04 -20.62
C PRO A 135 1.64 -23.11 -19.83
N VAL A 136 1.52 -22.95 -18.50
CA VAL A 136 0.76 -23.86 -17.63
C VAL A 136 -0.14 -23.08 -16.66
N SER A 137 -1.24 -23.72 -16.28
CA SER A 137 -2.26 -23.14 -15.39
C SER A 137 -1.99 -23.45 -13.92
N TYR A 138 -2.35 -22.53 -13.04
CA TYR A 138 -2.36 -22.68 -11.58
C TYR A 138 -3.69 -23.21 -11.03
N LYS A 139 -4.64 -23.62 -11.87
CA LYS A 139 -5.97 -24.10 -11.46
C LYS A 139 -5.96 -25.16 -10.35
N PHE A 140 -4.96 -26.05 -10.34
CA PHE A 140 -4.83 -27.12 -9.34
C PHE A 140 -3.67 -26.90 -8.36
N GLY A 141 -3.20 -25.66 -8.24
CA GLY A 141 -2.10 -25.25 -7.35
C GLY A 141 -0.90 -24.67 -8.10
N SER A 142 0.05 -24.11 -7.34
CA SER A 142 1.26 -23.46 -7.86
C SER A 142 2.53 -24.10 -7.29
N LEU A 143 3.07 -23.59 -6.18
CA LEU A 143 4.31 -24.07 -5.55
C LEU A 143 4.22 -25.52 -5.05
N GLN A 144 3.02 -26.01 -4.76
CA GLN A 144 2.76 -27.39 -4.35
C GLN A 144 2.03 -28.23 -5.43
N HIS A 145 1.96 -27.74 -6.67
CA HIS A 145 1.32 -28.49 -7.75
C HIS A 145 2.03 -29.83 -8.02
N VAL A 146 1.32 -30.87 -8.44
CA VAL A 146 1.89 -32.21 -8.70
C VAL A 146 2.86 -32.21 -9.89
N ASP A 147 2.53 -31.46 -10.94
CA ASP A 147 3.38 -31.23 -12.11
C ASP A 147 4.59 -30.35 -11.76
N LYS A 148 5.79 -30.83 -12.12
CA LYS A 148 7.07 -30.14 -11.95
C LYS A 148 7.13 -28.84 -12.75
N ALA A 149 6.53 -28.79 -13.94
CA ALA A 149 6.55 -27.60 -14.80
C ALA A 149 5.79 -26.43 -14.15
N VAL A 150 4.64 -26.70 -13.52
CA VAL A 150 3.85 -25.71 -12.78
C VAL A 150 4.62 -25.15 -11.58
N ARG A 151 5.26 -26.03 -10.80
CA ARG A 151 6.09 -25.58 -9.67
C ARG A 151 7.27 -24.74 -10.15
N LYS A 152 7.92 -25.14 -11.24
CA LYS A 152 9.03 -24.38 -11.84
C LYS A 152 8.59 -22.97 -12.27
N GLN A 153 7.46 -22.85 -12.97
CA GLN A 153 6.88 -21.54 -13.34
C GLN A 153 6.57 -20.67 -12.11
N ALA A 154 5.99 -21.24 -11.05
CA ALA A 154 5.67 -20.52 -9.83
C ALA A 154 6.94 -20.02 -9.09
N ILE A 155 8.00 -20.84 -9.06
CA ILE A 155 9.30 -20.46 -8.50
C ILE A 155 9.95 -19.34 -9.31
N GLU A 156 9.96 -19.46 -10.63
CA GLU A 156 10.50 -18.44 -11.54
C GLU A 156 9.76 -17.10 -11.38
N HIS A 157 8.43 -17.14 -11.25
CA HIS A 157 7.63 -15.96 -10.96
C HIS A 157 8.03 -15.30 -9.63
N ASN A 158 8.16 -16.07 -8.55
CA ASN A 158 8.57 -15.52 -7.25
C ASN A 158 9.97 -14.90 -7.29
N ILE A 159 10.92 -15.50 -8.02
CA ILE A 159 12.24 -14.92 -8.25
C ILE A 159 12.14 -13.58 -9.00
N GLU A 160 11.25 -13.48 -9.98
CA GLU A 160 11.02 -12.23 -10.69
C GLU A 160 10.40 -11.16 -9.77
N VAL A 161 9.43 -11.53 -8.93
CA VAL A 161 8.85 -10.61 -7.93
C VAL A 161 9.94 -10.08 -6.99
N ILE A 162 10.87 -10.93 -6.54
CA ILE A 162 12.02 -10.50 -5.71
C ILE A 162 12.88 -9.48 -6.46
N LYS A 163 13.20 -9.70 -7.73
CA LYS A 163 14.01 -8.75 -8.51
C LYS A 163 13.32 -7.39 -8.63
N GLN A 164 12.00 -7.38 -8.89
CA GLN A 164 11.21 -6.15 -8.92
C GLN A 164 11.21 -5.46 -7.55
N GLY A 165 11.05 -6.21 -6.46
CA GLY A 165 11.14 -5.70 -5.11
C GLY A 165 12.50 -5.06 -4.81
N VAL A 166 13.60 -5.74 -5.12
CA VAL A 166 14.97 -5.22 -4.96
C VAL A 166 15.17 -3.93 -5.76
N ALA A 167 14.68 -3.88 -7.01
CA ALA A 167 14.78 -2.67 -7.84
C ALA A 167 14.03 -1.47 -7.22
N LEU A 168 12.96 -1.73 -6.46
CA LEU A 168 12.16 -0.73 -5.74
C LEU A 168 12.67 -0.43 -4.31
N GLY A 169 13.63 -1.21 -3.80
CA GLY A 169 14.13 -1.10 -2.42
C GLY A 169 13.28 -1.83 -1.38
N SER A 170 12.40 -2.74 -1.80
CA SER A 170 11.71 -3.67 -0.90
C SER A 170 12.68 -4.73 -0.37
N GLU A 171 12.52 -5.08 0.91
CA GLU A 171 13.39 -6.05 1.61
C GLU A 171 12.71 -7.40 1.87
N SER A 172 11.44 -7.56 1.44
CA SER A 172 10.66 -8.75 1.76
C SER A 172 9.71 -9.16 0.64
N LEU A 173 9.43 -10.46 0.59
CA LEU A 173 8.45 -11.08 -0.29
C LEU A 173 7.38 -11.75 0.58
N THR A 174 6.12 -11.47 0.29
CA THR A 174 4.97 -12.19 0.83
C THR A 174 4.47 -13.21 -0.20
N VAL A 175 4.40 -14.47 0.21
CA VAL A 175 3.82 -15.57 -0.57
C VAL A 175 2.58 -16.07 0.18
N TRP A 176 1.41 -15.87 -0.44
CA TRP A 176 0.12 -16.35 0.05
C TRP A 176 -0.37 -17.53 -0.79
#